data_AF-A0A955H094-F1
#
_entry.id   AF-A0A955H094-F1
#
_cell.length_a   1.000
_cell.length_b   1.000
_cell.length_c   1.000
_cell.angle_alpha   90.00
_cell.angle_beta   90.00
_cell.angle_gamma   90.00
#
_symmetry.space_group_name_H-M   'P 1'
#
loop_
_entity.id
_entity.type
_entity.pdbx_description
1 polymer ?
#
loop_
_entity_poly.entity_id
_entity_poly.type
_entity_poly.pdbx_seq_one_letter_code
_entity_poly.pdbx_strand_id
1 'polypeptide(L)'
;MKSLSQPTISTLLIISLLTGASIAFAQEETNSASIETETSVSASATGEEDVSVSSETSTSANSQDKEARRAALEQNKTDMQEQFQEKREEMEAKRAAGQADRIENQTEAQAQFQENRVEMQDRITERKVALQARTQERITNLAANMSNRMDAVIARIDNIIARIETRMQRLEEIGVDTSKATASLNSAKASINSAKAEIATIDTTVNTAVSSEDARAGWETAKASFTSIRNHIKTAHTELRASVTALKEAAAEAKANQEPS
;
A
#
# COMPACT_ATOMS: atom_id res chain seq x y z
N MET A 1 49.37 -28.32 -20.11
CA MET A 1 49.81 -27.31 -19.11
C MET A 1 48.63 -26.39 -18.83
N LYS A 2 48.36 -26.15 -17.53
CA LYS A 2 47.19 -25.45 -16.99
C LYS A 2 47.14 -23.99 -17.46
N SER A 3 46.00 -23.52 -17.99
CA SER A 3 45.67 -22.10 -18.00
C SER A 3 44.55 -21.85 -16.99
N LEU A 4 44.92 -21.17 -15.91
CA LEU A 4 44.02 -20.63 -14.90
C LEU A 4 43.16 -19.51 -15.51
N SER A 5 41.86 -19.52 -15.23
CA SER A 5 41.00 -18.35 -15.34
C SER A 5 40.43 -18.08 -13.95
N GLN A 6 40.79 -16.93 -13.37
CA GLN A 6 40.21 -16.43 -12.13
C GLN A 6 38.99 -15.54 -12.44
N PRO A 7 37.93 -15.57 -11.61
CA PRO A 7 36.84 -14.61 -11.70
C PRO A 7 37.18 -13.31 -10.96
N THR A 8 37.13 -12.17 -11.65
CA THR A 8 37.15 -10.85 -11.02
C THR A 8 35.76 -10.51 -10.52
N ILE A 9 35.59 -10.60 -9.21
CA ILE A 9 34.52 -9.96 -8.43
C ILE A 9 34.85 -8.46 -8.37
N SER A 10 33.93 -7.60 -8.82
CA SER A 10 34.04 -6.16 -8.58
C SER A 10 32.67 -5.60 -8.17
N THR A 11 32.42 -5.70 -6.88
CA THR A 11 31.49 -4.87 -6.12
C THR A 11 31.95 -3.42 -6.17
N LEU A 12 31.12 -2.52 -6.69
CA LEU A 12 31.21 -1.10 -6.36
C LEU A 12 29.86 -0.61 -5.84
N LEU A 13 29.91 -0.27 -4.56
CA LEU A 13 28.89 0.29 -3.71
C LEU A 13 28.98 1.82 -3.85
N ILE A 14 27.92 2.47 -4.33
CA ILE A 14 27.78 3.94 -4.27
C ILE A 14 26.49 4.28 -3.53
N ILE A 15 26.70 4.68 -2.28
CA ILE A 15 25.78 5.42 -1.43
C ILE A 15 25.80 6.88 -1.88
N SER A 16 24.63 7.50 -2.13
CA SER A 16 24.47 8.96 -2.02
C SER A 16 23.00 9.40 -2.08
N LEU A 17 22.54 9.95 -0.95
CA LEU A 17 21.67 11.14 -0.72
C LEU A 17 20.44 11.34 -1.62
N LEU A 18 19.19 11.32 -1.12
CA LEU A 18 18.55 12.25 -0.17
C LEU A 18 18.39 13.71 -0.68
N THR A 19 17.35 13.94 -1.48
CA THR A 19 16.59 15.20 -1.66
C THR A 19 15.27 14.78 -2.32
N GLY A 20 14.06 15.03 -1.87
CA GLY A 20 13.48 16.09 -1.05
C GLY A 20 12.03 16.19 -1.56
N ALA A 21 11.09 15.49 -0.92
CA ALA A 21 9.68 15.55 -1.29
C ALA A 21 9.01 16.66 -0.48
N SER A 22 8.57 17.70 -1.19
CA SER A 22 7.72 18.78 -0.67
C SER A 22 6.43 18.18 -0.11
N ILE A 23 6.23 18.28 1.21
CA ILE A 23 4.95 17.99 1.84
C ILE A 23 4.03 19.17 1.53
N ALA A 24 3.01 18.92 0.70
CA ALA A 24 1.88 19.81 0.54
C ALA A 24 1.13 19.90 1.87
N PHE A 25 1.14 21.08 2.48
CA PHE A 25 0.25 21.42 3.58
C PHE A 25 -1.19 21.47 3.02
N ALA A 26 -2.00 20.49 3.39
CA ALA A 26 -3.45 20.59 3.29
C ALA A 26 -3.91 21.60 4.35
N GLN A 27 -4.41 22.74 3.87
CA GLN A 27 -5.04 23.76 4.70
C GLN A 27 -6.48 23.28 4.97
N GLU A 28 -6.72 22.78 6.19
CA GLU A 28 -8.05 22.45 6.68
C GLU A 28 -8.76 23.77 7.05
N GLU A 29 -9.76 24.15 6.25
CA GLU A 29 -10.67 25.26 6.58
C GLU A 29 -11.49 24.88 7.82
N THR A 30 -11.05 25.35 8.98
CA THR A 30 -11.88 25.38 10.19
C THR A 30 -12.97 26.44 9.99
N ASN A 31 -14.17 25.95 9.71
CA ASN A 31 -15.41 26.70 9.64
C ASN A 31 -15.69 27.34 11.01
N SER A 32 -15.58 28.66 11.08
CA SER A 32 -15.85 29.48 12.27
C SER A 32 -17.36 29.59 12.48
N ALA A 33 -17.96 28.63 13.19
CA ALA A 33 -19.31 28.75 13.70
C ALA A 33 -19.28 29.54 15.03
N SER A 34 -19.49 30.85 14.92
CA SER A 34 -19.81 31.75 16.01
C SER A 34 -21.11 31.32 16.70
N ILE A 35 -21.00 30.76 17.89
CA ILE A 35 -22.14 30.52 18.79
C ILE A 35 -22.29 31.77 19.66
N GLU A 36 -23.19 32.65 19.23
CA GLU A 36 -23.77 33.70 20.06
C GLU A 36 -24.62 33.02 21.14
N THR A 37 -24.21 33.16 22.41
CA THR A 37 -25.08 32.82 23.54
C THR A 37 -25.57 34.11 24.15
N GLU A 38 -26.75 34.53 23.70
CA GLU A 38 -27.54 35.57 24.32
C GLU A 38 -27.96 35.12 25.74
N THR A 39 -27.73 35.96 26.74
CA THR A 39 -28.48 35.86 28.00
C THR A 39 -28.91 37.26 28.42
N SER A 40 -30.12 37.57 27.97
CA SER A 40 -31.11 38.54 28.46
C SER A 40 -30.79 39.18 29.82
N VAL A 41 -30.50 40.49 29.80
CA VAL A 41 -30.64 41.38 30.95
C VAL A 41 -31.91 42.20 30.70
N SER A 42 -32.97 41.85 31.43
CA SER A 42 -34.25 42.56 31.41
C SER A 42 -34.13 43.86 32.21
N ALA A 43 -34.17 44.98 31.50
CA ALA A 43 -34.41 46.30 32.06
C ALA A 43 -35.92 46.55 32.10
N SER A 44 -36.47 46.86 33.28
CA SER A 44 -37.80 47.44 33.42
C SER A 44 -37.67 48.75 34.20
N ALA A 45 -38.01 49.84 33.51
CA ALA A 45 -38.11 51.18 34.03
C ALA A 45 -39.51 51.41 34.59
N THR A 46 -39.60 52.07 35.75
CA THR A 46 -40.73 52.88 36.20
C THR A 46 -40.17 53.66 37.38
N GLY A 47 -40.06 54.98 37.35
CA GLY A 47 -41.10 55.94 37.01
C GLY A 47 -41.27 56.78 38.26
N GLU A 48 -40.76 58.00 38.20
CA GLU A 48 -40.77 59.02 39.25
C GLU A 48 -42.19 59.30 39.75
N GLU A 49 -42.37 59.45 41.06
CA GLU A 49 -43.21 60.54 41.57
C GLU A 49 -42.81 60.94 42.99
N ASP A 50 -42.84 62.26 43.15
CA ASP A 50 -42.38 63.15 44.21
C ASP A 50 -43.28 63.11 45.45
N VAL A 51 -42.71 62.96 46.66
CA VAL A 51 -43.29 63.49 47.90
C VAL A 51 -42.18 63.90 48.87
N SER A 52 -41.84 65.19 48.81
CA SER A 52 -41.36 66.03 49.91
C SER A 52 -41.98 65.69 51.29
N VAL A 53 -41.19 65.74 52.38
CA VAL A 53 -41.46 66.54 53.61
C VAL A 53 -40.56 66.12 54.79
N SER A 54 -39.99 67.16 55.41
CA SER A 54 -39.48 67.35 56.80
C SER A 54 -38.58 66.29 57.45
N SER A 55 -37.31 66.63 57.71
CA SER A 55 -36.79 67.53 58.77
C SER A 55 -36.61 66.83 60.11
N GLU A 56 -35.35 66.82 60.53
CA GLU A 56 -34.90 67.01 61.91
C GLU A 56 -35.36 65.97 62.93
N THR A 57 -34.42 65.14 63.39
CA THR A 57 -33.90 65.13 64.77
C THR A 57 -33.15 63.83 64.99
N SER A 58 -31.94 63.91 65.58
CA SER A 58 -31.24 62.88 66.38
C SER A 58 -29.76 62.74 66.04
N THR A 59 -29.03 63.84 66.19
CA THR A 59 -27.59 63.83 66.46
C THR A 59 -27.43 63.77 67.99
N SER A 60 -27.20 62.58 68.57
CA SER A 60 -26.45 62.41 69.84
C SER A 60 -26.31 60.94 70.31
N ALA A 61 -27.12 59.99 69.84
CA ALA A 61 -27.10 58.59 70.34
C ALA A 61 -26.28 57.60 69.47
N ASN A 62 -25.44 58.08 68.55
CA ASN A 62 -24.88 57.27 67.44
C ASN A 62 -23.36 57.05 67.49
N SER A 63 -22.70 57.29 68.63
CA SER A 63 -21.25 57.05 68.80
C SER A 63 -20.97 55.64 69.33
N GLN A 64 -21.75 55.14 70.30
CA GLN A 64 -21.58 53.80 70.88
C GLN A 64 -21.99 52.66 69.92
N ASP A 65 -23.09 52.82 69.16
CA ASP A 65 -23.50 51.83 68.14
C ASP A 65 -22.47 51.74 66.99
N LYS A 66 -21.84 52.87 66.66
CA LYS A 66 -20.81 52.96 65.62
C LYS A 66 -19.49 52.29 66.05
N GLU A 67 -19.16 52.33 67.33
CA GLU A 67 -17.97 51.68 67.90
C GLU A 67 -18.16 50.17 68.05
N ALA A 68 -19.34 49.72 68.51
CA ALA A 68 -19.71 48.30 68.52
C ALA A 68 -19.76 47.72 67.10
N ARG A 69 -20.30 48.45 66.12
CA ARG A 69 -20.26 48.06 64.71
C ARG A 69 -18.84 48.01 64.14
N ARG A 70 -17.95 48.92 64.54
CA ARG A 70 -16.53 48.90 64.12
C ARG A 70 -15.79 47.70 64.71
N ALA A 71 -15.97 47.39 65.99
CA ALA A 71 -15.38 46.22 66.62
C ALA A 71 -15.90 44.91 66.00
N ALA A 72 -17.22 44.82 65.73
CA ALA A 72 -17.81 43.67 65.04
C ALA A 72 -17.32 43.54 63.59
N LEU A 73 -17.10 44.65 62.89
CA LEU A 73 -16.53 44.66 61.54
C LEU A 73 -15.04 44.27 61.54
N GLU A 74 -14.26 44.70 62.53
CA GLU A 74 -12.85 44.29 62.66
C GLU A 74 -12.72 42.81 63.00
N GLN A 75 -13.56 42.30 63.90
CA GLN A 75 -13.61 40.87 64.22
C GLN A 75 -14.03 40.06 62.98
N ASN A 76 -15.10 40.45 62.28
CA ASN A 76 -15.54 39.80 61.06
C ASN A 76 -14.48 39.89 59.94
N LYS A 77 -13.74 41.00 59.85
CA LYS A 77 -12.62 41.13 58.92
C LYS A 77 -11.48 40.16 59.24
N THR A 78 -11.19 39.95 60.52
CA THR A 78 -10.12 39.05 60.98
C THR A 78 -10.52 37.59 60.76
N ASP A 79 -11.73 37.21 61.15
CA ASP A 79 -12.30 35.87 60.91
C ASP A 79 -12.39 35.56 59.40
N MET A 80 -12.80 36.54 58.59
CA MET A 80 -12.84 36.42 57.14
C MET A 80 -11.43 36.30 56.55
N GLN A 81 -10.42 36.95 57.12
CA GLN A 81 -9.02 36.79 56.70
C GLN A 81 -8.46 35.41 57.05
N GLU A 82 -8.74 34.88 58.24
CA GLU A 82 -8.32 33.54 58.66
C GLU A 82 -8.99 32.46 57.80
N GLN A 83 -10.30 32.53 57.60
CA GLN A 83 -11.01 31.60 56.69
C GLN A 83 -10.52 31.69 55.25
N PHE A 84 -10.14 32.88 54.79
CA PHE A 84 -9.59 33.05 53.44
C PHE A 84 -8.18 32.46 53.31
N GLN A 85 -7.36 32.54 54.37
CA GLN A 85 -6.04 31.91 54.41
C GLN A 85 -6.14 30.39 54.45
N GLU A 86 -6.97 29.84 55.34
CA GLU A 86 -7.19 28.39 55.44
C GLU A 86 -7.74 27.82 54.13
N LYS A 87 -8.75 28.46 53.54
CA LYS A 87 -9.31 28.06 52.24
C LYS A 87 -8.29 28.17 51.11
N ARG A 88 -7.37 29.13 51.18
CA ARG A 88 -6.30 29.29 50.19
C ARG A 88 -5.28 28.15 50.31
N GLU A 89 -4.85 27.82 51.52
CA GLU A 89 -3.93 26.70 51.78
C GLU A 89 -4.55 25.37 51.35
N GLU A 90 -5.84 25.14 51.65
CA GLU A 90 -6.56 23.95 51.22
C GLU A 90 -6.67 23.87 49.67
N MET A 91 -6.95 25.00 49.02
CA MET A 91 -6.99 25.07 47.54
C MET A 91 -5.60 24.88 46.91
N GLU A 92 -4.54 25.39 47.52
CA GLU A 92 -3.16 25.21 47.04
C GLU A 92 -2.73 23.74 47.19
N ALA A 93 -3.04 23.10 48.32
CA ALA A 93 -2.79 21.67 48.53
C ALA A 93 -3.58 20.79 47.55
N LYS A 94 -4.87 21.07 47.33
CA LYS A 94 -5.69 20.37 46.32
C LYS A 94 -5.17 20.55 44.90
N ARG A 95 -4.69 21.75 44.55
CA ARG A 95 -4.08 22.01 43.24
C ARG A 95 -2.76 21.27 43.07
N ALA A 96 -1.91 21.25 44.09
CA ALA A 96 -0.63 20.54 44.05
C ALA A 96 -0.83 19.02 43.88
N ALA A 97 -1.74 18.43 44.65
CA ALA A 97 -2.09 17.01 44.51
C ALA A 97 -2.70 16.70 43.13
N GLY A 98 -3.68 17.49 42.68
CA GLY A 98 -4.27 17.31 41.36
C GLY A 98 -3.30 17.55 40.19
N GLN A 99 -2.25 18.36 40.40
CA GLN A 99 -1.19 18.55 39.42
C GLN A 99 -0.23 17.35 39.38
N ALA A 100 0.11 16.77 40.53
CA ALA A 100 0.91 15.55 40.60
C ALA A 100 0.20 14.37 39.91
N ASP A 101 -1.08 14.14 40.24
CA ASP A 101 -1.88 13.07 39.61
C ASP A 101 -2.00 13.27 38.10
N ARG A 102 -2.12 14.52 37.62
CA ARG A 102 -2.16 14.80 36.18
C ARG A 102 -0.84 14.51 35.49
N ILE A 103 0.29 14.84 36.14
CA ILE A 103 1.62 14.57 35.60
C ILE A 103 1.84 13.06 35.52
N GLU A 104 1.53 12.33 36.59
CA GLU A 104 1.64 10.87 36.63
C GLU A 104 0.79 10.20 35.54
N ASN A 105 -0.51 10.54 35.46
CA ASN A 105 -1.40 10.03 34.43
C ASN A 105 -0.94 10.38 33.01
N GLN A 106 -0.39 11.59 32.79
CA GLN A 106 0.17 11.97 31.50
C GLN A 106 1.42 11.16 31.16
N THR A 107 2.30 10.91 32.12
CA THR A 107 3.51 10.11 31.91
C THR A 107 3.19 8.65 31.61
N GLU A 108 2.23 8.05 32.34
CA GLU A 108 1.77 6.69 32.08
C GLU A 108 1.08 6.57 30.72
N ALA A 109 0.19 7.52 30.39
CA ALA A 109 -0.47 7.55 29.08
C ALA A 109 0.53 7.71 27.93
N GLN A 110 1.57 8.54 28.10
CA GLN A 110 2.65 8.68 27.12
C GLN A 110 3.49 7.42 26.99
N ALA A 111 3.81 6.74 28.10
CA ALA A 111 4.54 5.49 28.10
C ALA A 111 3.76 4.38 27.39
N GLN A 112 2.48 4.21 27.72
CA GLN A 112 1.60 3.24 27.05
C GLN A 112 1.42 3.55 25.56
N PHE A 113 1.29 4.83 25.20
CA PHE A 113 1.20 5.22 23.79
C PHE A 113 2.47 4.86 23.01
N GLN A 114 3.65 5.09 23.60
CA GLN A 114 4.92 4.72 22.98
C GLN A 114 5.07 3.21 22.85
N GLU A 115 4.73 2.45 23.89
CA GLU A 115 4.75 0.99 23.89
C GLU A 115 3.81 0.42 22.82
N ASN A 116 2.56 0.87 22.80
CA ASN A 116 1.57 0.46 21.79
C ASN A 116 2.02 0.82 20.37
N ARG A 117 2.70 1.96 20.19
CA ARG A 117 3.23 2.38 18.89
C ARG A 117 4.35 1.46 18.42
N VAL A 118 5.26 1.07 19.31
CA VAL A 118 6.34 0.12 19.01
C VAL A 118 5.74 -1.25 18.69
N GLU A 119 4.85 -1.77 19.53
CA GLU A 119 4.20 -3.06 19.30
C GLU A 119 3.41 -3.07 17.97
N MET A 120 2.70 -1.99 17.65
CA MET A 120 1.99 -1.84 16.38
C MET A 120 2.97 -1.86 15.19
N GLN A 121 4.11 -1.17 15.30
CA GLN A 121 5.14 -1.18 14.26
C GLN A 121 5.72 -2.59 14.07
N ASP A 122 6.04 -3.29 15.15
CA ASP A 122 6.57 -4.65 15.10
C ASP A 122 5.55 -5.63 14.47
N ARG A 123 4.27 -5.53 14.86
CA ARG A 123 3.20 -6.33 14.22
C ARG A 123 3.06 -6.01 12.73
N ILE A 124 3.23 -4.75 12.31
CA ILE A 124 3.19 -4.36 10.90
C ILE A 124 4.39 -4.93 10.13
N THR A 125 5.60 -4.86 10.69
CA THR A 125 6.81 -5.38 10.04
C THR A 125 6.76 -6.90 9.92
N GLU A 126 6.38 -7.62 10.98
CA GLU A 126 6.21 -9.08 10.96
C GLU A 126 5.15 -9.51 9.92
N ARG A 127 3.99 -8.84 9.90
CA ARG A 127 2.95 -9.12 8.90
C ARG A 127 3.46 -8.86 7.50
N LYS A 128 4.21 -7.78 7.27
CA LYS A 128 4.77 -7.45 5.95
C LYS A 128 5.74 -8.54 5.48
N VAL A 129 6.65 -8.98 6.35
CA VAL A 129 7.61 -10.06 6.05
C VAL A 129 6.89 -11.38 5.74
N ALA A 130 5.92 -11.76 6.58
CA ALA A 130 5.14 -12.99 6.38
C ALA A 130 4.32 -12.96 5.07
N LEU A 131 3.70 -11.82 4.75
CA LEU A 131 2.96 -11.64 3.49
C LEU A 131 3.89 -11.68 2.28
N GLN A 132 5.08 -11.09 2.37
CA GLN A 132 6.06 -11.11 1.29
C GLN A 132 6.54 -12.54 1.00
N ALA A 133 6.87 -13.32 2.04
CA ALA A 133 7.29 -14.70 1.91
C ALA A 133 6.19 -15.58 1.27
N ARG A 134 4.95 -15.48 1.75
CA ARG A 134 3.81 -16.22 1.16
C ARG A 134 3.54 -15.83 -0.28
N THR A 135 3.70 -14.55 -0.61
CA THR A 135 3.49 -14.05 -1.97
C THR A 135 4.57 -14.58 -2.91
N GLN A 136 5.84 -14.56 -2.48
CA GLN A 136 6.96 -15.12 -3.23
C GLN A 136 6.74 -16.62 -3.50
N GLU A 137 6.41 -17.40 -2.48
CA GLU A 137 6.12 -18.84 -2.64
C GLU A 137 4.99 -19.08 -3.65
N ARG A 138 3.88 -18.35 -3.54
CA ARG A 138 2.73 -18.49 -4.45
C ARG A 138 3.10 -18.13 -5.89
N ILE A 139 3.90 -17.09 -6.09
CA ILE A 139 4.35 -16.66 -7.41
C ILE A 139 5.29 -17.70 -8.02
N THR A 140 6.29 -18.17 -7.28
CA THR A 140 7.23 -19.19 -7.75
C THR A 140 6.50 -20.48 -8.12
N ASN A 141 5.56 -20.93 -7.28
CA ASN A 141 4.74 -22.11 -7.57
C ASN A 141 3.87 -21.92 -8.81
N LEU A 142 3.27 -20.75 -9.00
CA LEU A 142 2.48 -20.44 -10.19
C LEU A 142 3.37 -20.46 -11.45
N ALA A 143 4.53 -19.82 -11.38
CA ALA A 143 5.49 -19.78 -12.48
C ALA A 143 5.98 -21.18 -12.87
N ALA A 144 6.38 -22.00 -11.91
CA ALA A 144 6.80 -23.39 -12.15
C ALA A 144 5.68 -24.21 -12.84
N ASN A 145 4.44 -24.09 -12.36
CA ASN A 145 3.29 -24.72 -12.99
C ASN A 145 3.05 -24.25 -14.43
N MET A 146 3.26 -22.97 -14.71
CA MET A 146 3.13 -22.42 -16.06
C MET A 146 4.25 -22.90 -16.99
N SER A 147 5.51 -22.87 -16.55
CA SER A 147 6.66 -23.37 -17.31
C SER A 147 6.48 -24.84 -17.67
N ASN A 148 6.17 -25.69 -16.68
CA ASN A 148 5.92 -27.13 -16.89
C ASN A 148 4.83 -27.39 -17.95
N ARG A 149 3.76 -26.60 -17.95
CA ARG A 149 2.68 -26.73 -18.94
C ARG A 149 3.14 -26.29 -20.32
N MET A 150 3.94 -25.23 -20.43
CA MET A 150 4.46 -24.75 -21.71
C MET A 150 5.47 -25.74 -22.30
N ASP A 151 6.38 -26.28 -21.49
CA ASP A 151 7.31 -27.33 -21.91
C ASP A 151 6.59 -28.57 -22.44
N ALA A 152 5.55 -29.02 -21.73
CA ALA A 152 4.74 -30.15 -22.18
C ALA A 152 4.05 -29.87 -23.54
N VAL A 153 3.62 -28.64 -23.79
CA VAL A 153 3.04 -28.24 -25.07
C VAL A 153 4.10 -28.15 -26.16
N ILE A 154 5.27 -27.59 -25.86
CA ILE A 154 6.42 -27.53 -26.78
C ILE A 154 6.81 -28.94 -27.23
N ALA A 155 6.96 -29.88 -26.29
CA ALA A 155 7.30 -31.27 -26.60
C ALA A 155 6.25 -31.95 -27.49
N ARG A 156 4.96 -31.67 -27.25
CA ARG A 156 3.87 -32.18 -28.10
C ARG A 156 3.95 -31.60 -29.52
N ILE A 157 4.27 -30.31 -29.65
CA ILE A 157 4.42 -29.65 -30.94
C ILE A 157 5.62 -30.21 -31.70
N ASP A 158 6.76 -30.44 -31.04
CA ASP A 158 7.93 -31.10 -31.64
C ASP A 158 7.59 -32.50 -32.20
N ASN A 159 6.81 -33.29 -31.45
CA ASN A 159 6.36 -34.59 -31.94
C ASN A 159 5.48 -34.46 -33.20
N ILE A 160 4.62 -33.44 -33.26
CA ILE A 160 3.80 -33.16 -34.45
C ILE A 160 4.68 -32.74 -35.64
N ILE A 161 5.68 -31.89 -35.41
CA ILE A 161 6.66 -31.48 -36.43
C ILE A 161 7.32 -32.72 -37.04
N ALA A 162 7.87 -33.62 -36.22
CA ALA A 162 8.54 -34.83 -36.68
C ALA A 162 7.62 -35.74 -37.52
N ARG A 163 6.34 -35.85 -37.13
CA ARG A 163 5.34 -36.62 -37.88
C ARG A 163 4.99 -35.97 -39.22
N ILE A 164 4.94 -34.65 -39.29
CA ILE A 164 4.72 -33.91 -40.54
C ILE A 164 5.92 -34.11 -41.46
N GLU A 165 7.15 -33.94 -40.96
CA GLU A 165 8.39 -34.17 -41.74
C GLU A 165 8.41 -35.55 -42.37
N THR A 166 8.12 -36.59 -41.59
CA THR A 166 8.05 -37.97 -42.09
C THR A 166 7.02 -38.12 -43.23
N ARG A 167 5.88 -37.41 -43.14
CA ARG A 167 4.85 -37.45 -44.19
C ARG A 167 5.24 -36.64 -45.42
N MET A 168 5.89 -35.50 -45.25
CA MET A 168 6.41 -34.70 -46.37
C MET A 168 7.43 -35.51 -47.16
N GLN A 169 8.39 -36.13 -46.48
CA GLN A 169 9.42 -36.96 -47.11
C GLN A 169 8.79 -38.07 -47.98
N ARG A 170 7.79 -38.78 -47.46
CA ARG A 170 7.09 -39.84 -48.23
C ARG A 170 6.35 -39.31 -49.47
N LEU A 171 5.85 -38.08 -49.41
CA LEU A 171 5.18 -37.43 -50.55
C LEU A 171 6.21 -36.97 -51.58
N GLU A 172 7.34 -36.42 -51.13
CA GLU A 172 8.47 -36.05 -52.00
C GLU A 172 9.05 -37.26 -52.74
N GLU A 173 9.17 -38.41 -52.07
CA GLU A 173 9.62 -39.68 -52.67
C GLU A 173 8.75 -40.14 -53.86
N ILE A 174 7.47 -39.77 -53.88
CA ILE A 174 6.54 -40.05 -54.99
C ILE A 174 6.34 -38.85 -55.93
N GLY A 175 7.20 -37.83 -55.82
CA GLY A 175 7.22 -36.67 -56.73
C GLY A 175 6.17 -35.60 -56.45
N VAL A 176 5.55 -35.59 -55.27
CA VAL A 176 4.59 -34.53 -54.88
C VAL A 176 5.35 -33.27 -54.45
N ASP A 177 4.95 -32.10 -54.95
CA ASP A 177 5.50 -30.82 -54.52
C ASP A 177 5.00 -30.44 -53.10
N THR A 178 5.91 -30.44 -52.14
CA THR A 178 5.64 -30.11 -50.73
C THR A 178 6.04 -28.68 -50.36
N SER A 179 6.46 -27.84 -51.32
CA SER A 179 7.09 -26.54 -51.05
C SER A 179 6.29 -25.63 -50.12
N LYS A 180 4.97 -25.52 -50.34
CA LYS A 180 4.06 -24.72 -49.48
C LYS A 180 4.01 -25.26 -48.05
N ALA A 181 3.92 -26.58 -47.90
CA ALA A 181 3.87 -27.22 -46.60
C ALA A 181 5.19 -27.05 -45.82
N THR A 182 6.31 -27.15 -46.53
CA THR A 182 7.65 -26.94 -45.99
C THR A 182 7.84 -25.51 -45.48
N ALA A 183 7.36 -24.50 -46.22
CA ALA A 183 7.42 -23.11 -45.79
C ALA A 183 6.69 -22.90 -44.45
N SER A 184 5.44 -23.36 -44.33
CA SER A 184 4.67 -23.26 -43.07
C SER A 184 5.29 -24.09 -41.94
N LEU A 185 5.83 -25.28 -42.23
CA LEU A 185 6.52 -26.07 -41.20
C LEU A 185 7.76 -25.35 -40.66
N ASN A 186 8.52 -24.68 -41.52
CA ASN A 186 9.68 -23.91 -41.11
C ASN A 186 9.29 -22.69 -40.25
N SER A 187 8.18 -22.02 -40.58
CA SER A 187 7.59 -20.96 -39.73
C SER A 187 7.20 -21.49 -38.34
N ALA A 188 6.57 -22.67 -38.29
CA ALA A 188 6.22 -23.33 -37.04
C ALA A 188 7.45 -23.66 -36.19
N LYS A 189 8.50 -24.23 -36.79
CA LYS A 189 9.78 -24.53 -36.13
C LYS A 189 10.44 -23.27 -35.57
N ALA A 190 10.48 -22.19 -36.35
CA ALA A 190 11.05 -20.92 -35.89
C ALA A 190 10.31 -20.39 -34.65
N SER A 191 8.98 -20.41 -34.67
CA SER A 191 8.16 -20.00 -33.52
C SER A 191 8.43 -20.87 -32.29
N ILE A 192 8.57 -22.18 -32.43
CA ILE A 192 8.88 -23.08 -31.30
C ILE A 192 10.29 -22.87 -30.77
N ASN A 193 11.26 -22.59 -31.64
CA ASN A 193 12.61 -22.29 -31.20
C ASN A 193 12.65 -20.99 -30.39
N SER A 194 11.87 -19.97 -30.78
CA SER A 194 11.70 -18.75 -29.98
C SER A 194 11.06 -19.06 -28.61
N ALA A 195 10.00 -19.88 -28.58
CA ALA A 195 9.37 -20.31 -27.32
C ALA A 195 10.36 -21.05 -26.40
N LYS A 196 11.18 -21.97 -26.96
CA LYS A 196 12.23 -22.71 -26.24
C LYS A 196 13.32 -21.79 -25.69
N ALA A 197 13.73 -20.79 -26.47
CA ALA A 197 14.74 -19.83 -26.04
C ALA A 197 14.22 -18.98 -24.87
N GLU A 198 12.99 -18.48 -24.96
CA GLU A 198 12.39 -17.67 -23.91
C GLU A 198 12.15 -18.48 -22.63
N ILE A 199 11.59 -19.70 -22.74
CA ILE A 199 11.31 -20.54 -21.56
C ILE A 199 12.58 -20.98 -20.83
N ALA A 200 13.70 -21.17 -21.53
CA ALA A 200 14.98 -21.49 -20.90
C ALA A 200 15.50 -20.40 -19.94
N THR A 201 14.98 -19.17 -20.07
CA THR A 201 15.35 -18.01 -19.24
C THR A 201 14.28 -17.61 -18.22
N ILE A 202 13.13 -18.28 -18.22
CA ILE A 202 11.96 -17.85 -17.44
C ILE A 202 12.20 -17.96 -15.94
N ASP A 203 12.91 -18.99 -15.48
CA ASP A 203 13.21 -19.19 -14.06
C ASP A 203 14.09 -18.06 -13.52
N THR A 204 15.05 -17.59 -14.31
CA THR A 204 15.88 -16.43 -13.96
C THR A 204 15.03 -15.16 -13.90
N THR A 205 14.11 -14.98 -14.85
CA THR A 205 13.19 -13.83 -14.89
C THR A 205 12.29 -13.81 -13.66
N VAL A 206 11.73 -14.96 -13.27
CA VAL A 206 10.88 -15.11 -12.10
C VAL A 206 11.66 -14.89 -10.81
N ASN A 207 12.86 -15.46 -10.68
CA ASN A 207 13.72 -15.27 -9.50
C ASN A 207 14.11 -13.80 -9.32
N THR A 208 14.43 -13.11 -10.42
CA THR A 208 14.71 -11.66 -10.40
C THR A 208 13.46 -10.89 -9.97
N ALA A 209 12.29 -11.26 -10.49
CA ALA A 209 11.03 -10.60 -10.16
C ALA A 209 10.68 -10.70 -8.67
N VAL A 210 10.81 -11.88 -8.06
CA VAL A 210 10.44 -12.08 -6.65
C VAL A 210 11.48 -11.55 -5.65
N SER A 211 12.72 -11.35 -6.10
CA SER A 211 13.82 -10.83 -5.28
C SER A 211 13.99 -9.31 -5.41
N SER A 212 13.23 -8.67 -6.29
CA SER A 212 13.25 -7.22 -6.52
C SER A 212 12.61 -6.45 -5.35
N GLU A 213 13.14 -5.26 -5.06
CA GLU A 213 12.51 -4.30 -4.14
C GLU A 213 11.10 -3.90 -4.64
N ASP A 214 10.93 -3.80 -5.97
CA ASP A 214 9.63 -3.67 -6.63
C ASP A 214 9.23 -5.01 -7.27
N ALA A 215 8.73 -5.92 -6.44
CA ALA A 215 8.24 -7.22 -6.87
C ALA A 215 7.07 -7.12 -7.86
N ARG A 216 6.30 -6.03 -7.83
CA ARG A 216 5.15 -5.84 -8.73
C ARG A 216 5.62 -5.55 -10.15
N ALA A 217 6.57 -4.63 -10.31
CA ALA A 217 7.16 -4.35 -11.62
C ALA A 217 7.86 -5.59 -12.19
N GLY A 218 8.66 -6.28 -11.36
CA GLY A 218 9.32 -7.53 -11.76
C GLY A 218 8.34 -8.60 -12.24
N TRP A 219 7.20 -8.74 -11.55
CA TRP A 219 6.18 -9.72 -11.93
C TRP A 219 5.49 -9.40 -13.27
N GLU A 220 5.24 -8.12 -13.59
CA GLU A 220 4.71 -7.75 -14.91
C GLU A 220 5.69 -8.11 -16.03
N THR A 221 7.00 -8.00 -15.81
CA THR A 221 8.01 -8.51 -16.76
C THR A 221 7.91 -10.01 -16.95
N ALA A 222 7.86 -10.80 -15.87
CA ALA A 222 7.72 -12.26 -15.97
C ALA A 222 6.44 -12.67 -16.70
N LYS A 223 5.32 -11.98 -16.42
CA LYS A 223 4.04 -12.20 -17.09
C LYS A 223 4.08 -11.85 -18.59
N ALA A 224 4.82 -10.81 -18.97
CA ALA A 224 5.04 -10.46 -20.36
C ALA A 224 5.79 -11.60 -21.08
N SER A 225 6.85 -12.16 -20.48
CA SER A 225 7.56 -13.32 -21.02
C SER A 225 6.65 -14.54 -21.19
N PHE A 226 5.85 -14.90 -20.17
CA PHE A 226 4.87 -15.99 -20.32
C PHE A 226 3.84 -15.74 -21.43
N THR A 227 3.44 -14.49 -21.63
CA THR A 227 2.51 -14.12 -22.71
C THR A 227 3.17 -14.26 -24.07
N SER A 228 4.44 -13.85 -24.20
CA SER A 228 5.24 -14.02 -25.40
C SER A 228 5.40 -15.50 -25.78
N ILE A 229 5.84 -16.34 -24.84
CA ILE A 229 5.95 -17.80 -25.03
C ILE A 229 4.62 -18.40 -25.50
N ARG A 230 3.51 -18.01 -24.86
CA ARG A 230 2.17 -18.46 -25.26
C ARG A 230 1.84 -18.08 -26.70
N ASN A 231 2.21 -16.86 -27.12
CA ASN A 231 1.94 -16.39 -28.47
C ASN A 231 2.77 -17.17 -29.50
N HIS A 232 4.06 -17.42 -29.23
CA HIS A 232 4.90 -18.28 -30.07
C HIS A 232 4.31 -19.69 -30.24
N ILE A 233 3.85 -20.30 -29.14
CA ILE A 233 3.18 -21.61 -29.18
C ILE A 233 1.90 -21.58 -30.03
N LYS A 234 1.09 -20.52 -29.93
CA LYS A 234 -0.12 -20.35 -30.75
C LYS A 234 0.22 -20.20 -32.23
N THR A 235 1.20 -19.37 -32.56
CA THR A 235 1.67 -19.18 -33.94
C THR A 235 2.15 -20.50 -34.51
N ALA A 236 3.01 -21.23 -33.79
CA ALA A 236 3.48 -22.54 -34.21
C ALA A 236 2.34 -23.50 -34.52
N HIS A 237 1.34 -23.57 -33.65
CA HIS A 237 0.19 -24.44 -33.86
C HIS A 237 -0.65 -24.05 -35.09
N THR A 238 -0.84 -22.75 -35.34
CA THR A 238 -1.53 -22.27 -36.56
C THR A 238 -0.74 -22.64 -37.82
N GLU A 239 0.58 -22.45 -37.80
CA GLU A 239 1.47 -22.78 -38.92
C GLU A 239 1.54 -24.29 -39.19
N LEU A 240 1.48 -25.13 -38.15
CA LEU A 240 1.36 -26.58 -38.33
C LEU A 240 0.06 -26.96 -39.03
N ARG A 241 -1.05 -26.27 -38.73
CA ARG A 241 -2.32 -26.51 -39.43
C ARG A 241 -2.23 -26.09 -40.88
N ALA A 242 -1.62 -24.95 -41.17
CA ALA A 242 -1.37 -24.50 -42.54
C ALA A 242 -0.52 -25.52 -43.31
N SER A 243 0.56 -26.04 -42.70
CA SER A 243 1.41 -27.08 -43.27
C SER A 243 0.62 -28.37 -43.57
N VAL A 244 -0.22 -28.83 -42.65
CA VAL A 244 -1.07 -30.03 -42.86
C VAL A 244 -2.10 -29.81 -43.97
N THR A 245 -2.72 -28.62 -44.05
CA THR A 245 -3.66 -28.29 -45.13
C THR A 245 -2.96 -28.29 -46.47
N ALA A 246 -1.81 -27.62 -46.58
CA ALA A 246 -1.02 -27.60 -47.82
C ALA A 246 -0.59 -29.01 -48.26
N LEU A 247 -0.23 -29.90 -47.32
CA LEU A 247 0.07 -31.30 -47.66
C LEU A 247 -1.12 -32.07 -48.21
N LYS A 248 -2.31 -31.81 -47.65
CA LYS A 248 -3.54 -32.46 -48.14
C LYS A 248 -3.89 -31.99 -49.54
N GLU A 249 -3.76 -30.70 -49.80
CA GLU A 249 -3.98 -30.11 -51.13
C GLU A 249 -3.00 -30.69 -52.15
N ALA A 250 -1.70 -30.67 -51.84
CA ALA A 250 -0.67 -31.23 -52.72
C ALA A 250 -0.89 -32.72 -53.01
N ALA A 251 -1.26 -33.51 -52.00
CA ALA A 251 -1.57 -34.93 -52.19
C ALA A 251 -2.83 -35.16 -53.04
N ALA A 252 -3.85 -34.31 -52.90
CA ALA A 252 -5.08 -34.39 -53.69
C ALA A 252 -4.83 -34.01 -55.16
N GLU A 253 -4.06 -32.96 -55.42
CA GLU A 253 -3.66 -32.53 -56.76
C GLU A 253 -2.83 -33.63 -57.46
N ALA A 254 -1.86 -34.22 -56.76
CA ALA A 254 -1.06 -35.31 -57.31
C ALA A 254 -1.90 -36.55 -57.65
N LYS A 255 -2.91 -36.88 -56.83
CA LYS A 255 -3.83 -37.98 -57.13
C LYS A 255 -4.68 -37.68 -58.37
N ALA A 256 -5.21 -36.46 -58.49
CA ALA A 256 -6.02 -36.06 -59.64
C ALA A 256 -5.23 -36.14 -60.96
N ASN A 257 -3.92 -35.85 -60.93
CA ASN A 257 -3.06 -35.94 -62.10
C ASN A 257 -2.68 -37.38 -62.49
N GLN A 258 -2.94 -38.38 -61.64
CA GLN A 258 -2.60 -39.79 -61.87
C GLN A 258 -3.78 -40.62 -62.42
N GLU A 259 -5.00 -40.11 -62.42
CA GLU A 259 -6.15 -40.79 -63.03
C GLU A 259 -6.22 -40.43 -64.53
N PRO A 260 -5.88 -41.35 -65.47
CA PRO A 260 -6.01 -41.10 -66.90
C PRO A 260 -7.49 -40.95 -67.28
N SER A 261 -7.83 -39.90 -68.04
CA SER A 261 -9.14 -39.74 -68.69
C SER A 261 -9.43 -40.82 -69.72
#